data_AF-A0A8S2Y2M4-F1
#
_entry.id   AF-A0A8S2Y2M4-F1
#
_cell.length_a   1.000
_cell.length_b   1.000
_cell.length_c   1.000
_cell.angle_alpha   90.00
_cell.angle_beta   90.00
_cell.angle_gamma   90.00
#
_symmetry.space_group_name_H-M   'P 1'
#
loop_
_entity.id
_entity.type
_entity.pdbx_description
1 polymer ?
#
loop_
_entity_poly.entity_id
_entity_poly.type
_entity_poly.pdbx_seq_one_letter_code
_entity_poly.pdbx_strand_id
1 'polypeptide(L)' 'QSQGSVEISNQDTKQLLGTWIPETNSTKWAKGLRFVQFPKNSCFHRVLNNSPYAILFGNQPKLG' A
#
# COMPACT_ATOMS: atom_id res chain seq x y z
N GLN A 1 10.15 -15.84 13.62
CA GLN A 1 10.22 -14.73 12.64
C GLN A 1 9.40 -13.59 13.20
N SER A 2 10.11 -12.58 13.71
CA SER A 2 9.55 -11.48 14.50
C SER A 2 8.77 -10.50 13.62
N GLN A 3 7.90 -9.71 14.25
CA GLN A 3 6.91 -8.77 13.68
C GLN A 3 7.44 -7.70 12.69
N GLY A 4 8.71 -7.74 12.29
CA GLY A 4 9.36 -6.74 11.43
C GLY A 4 8.69 -6.52 10.07
N SER A 5 8.15 -7.56 9.43
CA SER A 5 7.43 -7.38 8.16
C SER A 5 6.13 -6.58 8.34
N VAL A 6 5.46 -6.74 9.47
CA VAL A 6 4.23 -6.01 9.80
C VAL A 6 4.57 -4.57 10.17
N GLU A 7 5.65 -4.36 10.90
CA GLU A 7 6.17 -3.04 11.24
C GLU A 7 6.54 -2.22 9.99
N ILE A 8 7.24 -2.83 9.03
CA ILE A 8 7.59 -2.19 7.75
C ILE A 8 6.32 -1.84 6.96
N SER A 9 5.38 -2.77 6.84
CA SER A 9 4.11 -2.52 6.12
C SER A 9 3.30 -1.38 6.76
N ASN A 10 3.31 -1.30 8.09
CA ASN A 10 2.66 -0.23 8.84
C ASN A 10 3.37 1.12 8.64
N GLN A 11 4.70 1.14 8.56
CA GLN A 11 5.47 2.34 8.24
C GLN A 11 5.16 2.85 6.83
N ASP A 12 5.16 1.97 5.83
CA ASP A 12 4.80 2.34 4.45
C ASP A 12 3.39 2.94 4.37
N THR A 13 2.44 2.33 5.08
CA THR A 13 1.05 2.82 5.12
C THR A 13 0.97 4.22 5.74
N LYS A 14 1.71 4.46 6.83
CA LYS A 14 1.80 5.79 7.45
C LYS A 14 2.43 6.81 6.51
N GLN A 15 3.48 6.43 5.77
CA GLN A 15 4.12 7.31 4.80
C GLN A 15 3.16 7.69 3.67
N LEU A 16 2.46 6.73 3.09
CA LEU A 16 1.49 6.99 2.02
C LEU A 16 0.32 7.85 2.51
N LEU A 17 -0.17 7.63 3.74
CA LEU A 17 -1.17 8.52 4.35
C LEU A 17 -0.62 9.92 4.61
N GLY A 18 0.65 10.04 5.01
CA GLY A 18 1.33 11.32 5.20
C GLY A 18 1.44 12.14 3.91
N THR A 19 1.52 11.49 2.75
CA THR A 19 1.45 12.14 1.43
C THR A 19 -0.01 12.44 1.02
N TRP A 20 -0.94 11.50 1.26
CA TRP A 20 -2.33 11.64 0.82
C TRP A 20 -3.12 12.75 1.56
N ILE A 21 -2.88 12.92 2.87
CA ILE A 21 -3.57 13.93 3.70
C ILE A 21 -3.37 15.36 3.16
N PRO A 22 -2.13 15.84 2.92
CA PRO A 22 -1.93 17.18 2.36
C PRO A 22 -2.42 17.31 0.92
N GLU A 23 -2.32 16.26 0.09
CA GLU A 23 -2.80 16.28 -1.31
C GLU A 23 -4.32 16.43 -1.41
N THR A 24 -5.06 15.84 -0.48
CA THR A 24 -6.53 15.84 -0.50
C THR A 24 -7.15 16.88 0.43
N ASN A 25 -6.33 17.61 1.18
CA ASN A 25 -6.74 18.52 2.26
C ASN A 25 -7.78 17.87 3.20
N SER A 26 -7.63 16.56 3.45
CA SER A 26 -8.61 15.75 4.17
C SER A 26 -7.97 15.01 5.32
N THR A 27 -8.52 15.18 6.52
CA THR A 27 -8.12 14.43 7.72
C THR A 27 -8.82 13.07 7.84
N LYS A 28 -9.65 12.70 6.85
CA LYS A 28 -10.40 11.43 6.82
C LYS A 28 -9.49 10.26 6.42
N TRP A 29 -8.51 9.96 7.27
CA TRP A 29 -7.52 8.90 7.07
C TRP A 29 -8.15 7.54 6.73
N ALA A 30 -9.30 7.20 7.33
CA ALA A 30 -10.02 5.95 7.03
C ALA A 30 -10.51 5.87 5.58
N LYS A 31 -10.86 7.01 4.96
CA LYS A 31 -11.18 7.08 3.52
C LYS A 31 -9.89 7.01 2.69
N GLY A 32 -8.84 7.70 3.15
CA GLY A 32 -7.50 7.66 2.55
C GLY A 32 -6.92 6.27 2.44
N LEU A 33 -7.20 5.38 3.41
CA LEU A 33 -6.77 3.98 3.38
C LEU A 33 -7.13 3.27 2.06
N ARG A 34 -8.31 3.51 1.49
CA ARG A 34 -8.73 2.90 0.22
C ARG A 34 -7.86 3.36 -0.96
N PHE A 35 -7.39 4.61 -0.92
CA PHE A 35 -6.56 5.19 -1.97
C PHE A 35 -5.10 4.76 -1.84
N VAL A 36 -4.56 4.68 -0.63
CA VAL A 36 -3.17 4.26 -0.39
C VAL A 36 -2.98 2.74 -0.44
N GLN A 37 -4.05 1.97 -0.25
CA GLN A 37 -4.01 0.50 -0.35
C GLN A 37 -3.66 0.04 -1.76
N PHE A 38 -4.15 0.73 -2.79
CA PHE A 38 -3.86 0.37 -4.18
C PHE A 38 -2.36 0.43 -4.50
N PRO A 39 -1.65 1.56 -4.36
CA PRO A 39 -0.21 1.63 -4.63
C PRO A 39 0.58 0.67 -3.74
N LYS A 40 0.21 0.49 -2.47
CA LYS A 40 0.88 -0.47 -1.58
C LYS A 40 0.82 -1.92 -2.09
N ASN A 41 -0.31 -2.32 -2.67
CA ASN A 41 -0.54 -3.70 -3.14
C ASN A 41 -0.16 -3.92 -4.61
N SER A 42 -0.15 -2.86 -5.43
CA SER A 42 0.23 -2.93 -6.84
C SER A 42 1.73 -2.78 -7.07
N CYS A 43 2.46 -2.16 -6.14
CA CYS A 43 3.90 -1.97 -6.25
C CYS A 43 4.66 -3.29 -6.15
N PHE A 44 5.77 -3.35 -6.90
CA PHE A 44 6.68 -4.48 -6.87
C PHE A 44 7.34 -4.62 -5.50
N HIS A 45 7.21 -5.79 -4.88
CA HIS A 45 7.83 -6.08 -3.60
C HIS A 45 9.05 -6.96 -3.83
N ARG A 46 10.25 -6.41 -3.60
CA ARG A 46 11.53 -7.06 -3.91
C ARG A 46 11.69 -8.46 -3.29
N VAL A 47 11.22 -8.66 -2.06
CA VAL A 47 11.27 -9.98 -1.40
C VAL A 47 10.35 -11.00 -2.07
N LEU A 48 9.20 -10.56 -2.59
CA LEU A 48 8.25 -11.44 -3.29
C LEU A 48 8.59 -11.61 -4.77
N ASN A 49 9.58 -10.84 -5.25
CA ASN A 49 9.93 -10.70 -6.67
C ASN A 49 8.71 -10.43 -7.58
N ASN A 50 7.66 -9.83 -7.01
CA ASN A 50 6.39 -9.56 -7.67
C ASN A 50 5.56 -8.56 -6.82
N SER A 51 4.42 -8.09 -7.32
CA SER A 51 3.48 -7.30 -6.51
C SER A 51 2.58 -8.21 -5.66
N PRO A 52 2.22 -7.81 -4.41
CA PRO A 52 1.28 -8.56 -3.58
C PRO A 52 -0.04 -8.87 -4.30
N TYR A 53 -0.54 -7.92 -5.11
CA TYR A 53 -1.72 -8.11 -5.94
C TYR A 53 -1.53 -9.23 -6.97
N ALA A 54 -0.43 -9.22 -7.74
CA ALA A 54 -0.19 -10.24 -8.76
C ALA A 54 0.03 -11.63 -8.17
N ILE A 55 0.64 -11.71 -6.99
CA ILE A 55 0.77 -12.97 -6.25
C ILE A 55 -0.61 -13.50 -5.83
N LEU A 56 -1.48 -12.64 -5.31
CA LEU A 56 -2.78 -13.06 -4.78
C LEU A 56 -3.80 -13.39 -5.88
N PHE A 57 -3.83 -12.60 -6.95
CA PHE A 57 -4.86 -12.69 -8.00
C PHE A 57 -4.37 -13.31 -9.30
N GLY A 58 -3.07 -13.62 -9.43
CA GLY A 58 -2.47 -14.22 -10.63
C GLY A 58 -2.36 -13.29 -11.84
N ASN A 59 -2.75 -12.01 -11.70
CA ASN A 59 -2.82 -11.04 -12.80
C ASN A 59 -2.24 -9.70 -12.35
N GLN A 60 -1.73 -8.89 -13.28
CA GLN A 60 -1.32 -7.52 -12.97
C GLN A 60 -2.55 -6.66 -12.60
N PRO A 61 -2.41 -5.73 -11.63
CA PRO A 61 -3.49 -4.80 -11.28
C PRO A 61 -3.83 -3.96 -12.50
N LYS A 62 -5.10 -3.99 -12.91
CA LYS A 62 -5.61 -3.12 -13.97
C LYS A 62 -5.89 -1.75 -13.37
N LEU A 63 -5.14 -0.75 -13.80
CA LEU A 63 -5.58 0.64 -13.71
C LEU A 63 -6.67 0.82 -14.76
N GLY A 64 -7.84 1.30 -14.31
CA GLY A 64 -9.04 1.43 -15.14
C GLY A 64 -8.80 2.25 -16.40
#